data_AF-A0A821SJI7-F1
#
_entry.id   AF-A0A821SJI7-F1
#
_cell.length_a   1.000
_cell.length_b   1.000
_cell.length_c   1.000
_cell.angle_alpha   90.00
_cell.angle_beta   90.00
_cell.angle_gamma   90.00
#
_symmetry.space_group_name_H-M   'P 1'
#
loop_
_entity.id
_entity.type
_entity.pdbx_description
1 polymer ?
#
loop_
_entity_poly.entity_id
_entity_poly.type
_entity_poly.pdbx_seq_one_letter_code
_entity_poly.pdbx_strand_id
1 'polypeptide(L)'
;MNMNDEQRLNIALQMTEPSGIGALINYTGRIDKYTRFLRYTYYSRTDYLPDNLFNSLNRTELQRADAQATHMIVLVNWGIGAVAVLQLPSDDQQTEGSEYALQKICNSLSDDCSGLNLSNEDEAFLKKIYCTKVFSNISKLTEINSIIEFHDNIQLLKSNGDSLRPYNYNLYPIENSYITNNGLQFKLIEFPKGSILKIESYLLPLILKFNRLKKNMYQDFQNVRQHLKNEHKNILTRWKDSKKMYELEIDRIRKLLEAFRRGEIDEKTFRQDLQQDQTTKLSYMLSNDIEDVEKMMNKESLIKSLLIEEFIYTNAKDRGVEKKDDIQTLERKLLKDVGCVRLICSNDNLYAKNQTQWCKHREQMLKERKGNKNIQLVYADFSYCSYELNEFITLPRTEETKTVTTPPPKKKLTLQKATCDESINILLLGESGVGKSTFINALVNYLKFDNLMQATKNLTVLIPVSFTIAMGDNFTEHAIKHDGEDTVSNEDHHDLGKSITQHCKSYVFTLQDGKSRGQKLRIIDTPGIGDTQGSNQDDKNMQHVLSYINNLTHLNAICILLKPNNSRHTVFFRSCFTQLIDMLGENICDRIIFCFTNARSTFYTPGDTGPLLKA
;
A
#
# COMPACT_ATOMS: atom_id res chain seq x y z
N MET A 1 10.01 19.56 -13.56
CA MET A 1 8.83 20.36 -13.18
C MET A 1 8.82 21.78 -13.76
N ASN A 2 9.91 22.31 -14.36
CA ASN A 2 10.02 23.71 -14.83
C ASN A 2 9.52 24.74 -13.80
N MET A 3 9.83 24.46 -12.53
CA MET A 3 9.54 25.33 -11.40
C MET A 3 10.74 26.22 -11.15
N ASN A 4 10.49 27.50 -10.90
CA ASN A 4 11.50 28.45 -10.45
C ASN A 4 12.20 27.90 -9.19
N ASP A 5 13.52 28.10 -9.09
CA ASP A 5 14.35 27.62 -7.99
C ASP A 5 13.83 28.07 -6.61
N GLU A 6 13.34 29.31 -6.48
CA GLU A 6 12.72 29.85 -5.27
C GLU A 6 11.41 29.15 -4.91
N GLN A 7 10.58 28.86 -5.92
CA GLN A 7 9.32 28.16 -5.72
C GLN A 7 9.56 26.72 -5.26
N ARG A 8 10.55 26.04 -5.84
CA ARG A 8 10.94 24.68 -5.39
C ARG A 8 11.40 24.70 -3.95
N LEU A 9 12.21 25.68 -3.56
CA LEU A 9 12.69 25.83 -2.20
C LEU A 9 11.53 26.09 -1.21
N ASN A 10 10.58 26.96 -1.57
CA ASN A 10 9.38 27.23 -0.76
C ASN A 10 8.51 25.99 -0.58
N ILE A 11 8.33 25.20 -1.65
CA ILE A 11 7.59 23.95 -1.61
C ILE A 11 8.31 22.92 -0.73
N ALA A 12 9.62 22.76 -0.87
CA ALA A 12 10.43 21.85 -0.06
C ALA A 12 10.38 22.22 1.43
N LEU A 13 10.40 23.52 1.73
CA LEU A 13 10.23 24.04 3.07
C LEU A 13 8.76 24.11 3.51
N GLN A 14 7.79 23.63 2.73
CA GLN A 14 6.35 23.69 3.05
C GLN A 14 5.86 25.11 3.43
N MET A 15 6.48 26.14 2.86
CA MET A 15 5.99 27.53 2.94
C MET A 15 4.81 27.76 1.98
N THR A 16 4.66 26.87 1.00
CA THR A 16 3.54 26.86 0.06
C THR A 16 3.01 25.44 -0.02
N GLU A 17 1.68 25.28 0.06
CA GLU A 17 1.07 23.97 -0.12
C GLU A 17 1.37 23.41 -1.52
N PRO A 18 1.96 22.21 -1.61
CA PRO A 18 2.27 21.61 -2.90
C PRO A 18 0.96 21.26 -3.62
N SER A 19 0.74 21.84 -4.80
CA SER A 19 -0.46 21.60 -5.61
C SER A 19 -0.08 21.41 -7.09
N GLY A 20 -1.03 20.86 -7.87
CA GLY A 20 -0.81 20.52 -9.27
C GLY A 20 0.43 19.65 -9.48
N ILE A 21 1.30 20.04 -10.42
CA ILE A 21 2.59 19.35 -10.67
C ILE A 21 3.53 19.46 -9.46
N GLY A 22 3.45 20.54 -8.68
CA GLY A 22 4.30 20.75 -7.49
C GLY A 22 4.10 19.72 -6.38
N ALA A 23 2.90 19.12 -6.31
CA ALA A 23 2.61 18.04 -5.37
C ALA A 23 3.44 16.77 -5.61
N LEU A 24 4.15 16.67 -6.74
CA LEU A 24 5.06 15.58 -7.03
C LEU A 24 6.18 15.44 -5.99
N ILE A 25 6.59 16.52 -5.30
CA ILE A 25 7.59 16.45 -4.22
C ILE A 25 7.12 15.55 -3.05
N ASN A 26 5.82 15.40 -2.89
CA ASN A 26 5.19 14.58 -1.85
C ASN A 26 4.86 13.17 -2.36
N TYR A 27 5.30 12.78 -3.56
CA TYR A 27 5.11 11.43 -4.04
C TYR A 27 5.88 10.44 -3.14
N THR A 28 5.13 9.51 -2.55
CA THR A 28 5.67 8.51 -1.61
C THR A 28 5.62 7.08 -2.17
N GLY A 29 5.28 6.92 -3.45
CA GLY A 29 5.34 5.64 -4.13
C GLY A 29 6.78 5.16 -4.30
N ARG A 30 6.95 3.85 -4.51
CA ARG A 30 8.26 3.27 -4.80
C ARG A 30 8.79 3.86 -6.10
N ILE A 31 10.08 4.20 -6.11
CA ILE A 31 10.80 4.57 -7.33
C ILE A 31 11.91 3.54 -7.47
N ASP A 32 11.87 2.78 -8.56
CA ASP A 32 12.89 1.79 -8.90
C ASP A 32 13.20 1.83 -10.40
N LYS A 33 13.96 0.84 -10.89
CA LYS A 33 14.38 0.79 -12.30
C LYS A 33 13.21 0.66 -13.29
N TYR A 34 12.02 0.32 -12.82
CA TYR A 34 10.81 0.16 -13.63
C TYR A 34 9.85 1.36 -13.51
N THR A 35 10.20 2.39 -12.74
CA THR A 35 9.40 3.61 -12.66
C THR A 35 9.78 4.58 -13.79
N ARG A 36 8.80 5.17 -14.46
CA ARG A 36 8.96 6.23 -15.48
C ARG A 36 8.10 7.44 -15.14
N PHE A 37 8.55 8.62 -15.56
CA PHE A 37 7.82 9.87 -15.41
C PHE A 37 7.51 10.43 -16.78
N LEU A 38 6.24 10.44 -17.17
CA LEU A 38 5.80 11.12 -18.39
C LEU A 38 5.37 12.53 -18.03
N ARG A 39 6.06 13.53 -18.60
CA ARG A 39 5.71 14.94 -18.45
C ARG A 39 5.07 15.46 -19.72
N TYR A 40 3.90 16.07 -19.60
CA TYR A 40 3.20 16.71 -20.71
C TYR A 40 2.90 18.17 -20.41
N THR A 41 3.09 19.04 -21.41
CA THR A 41 2.73 20.45 -21.34
C THR A 41 2.13 20.91 -22.66
N TYR A 42 0.97 21.56 -22.61
CA TYR A 42 0.30 22.17 -23.75
C TYR A 42 0.00 23.63 -23.45
N TYR A 43 0.38 24.52 -24.35
CA TYR A 43 0.07 25.95 -24.29
C TYR A 43 -1.17 26.24 -25.16
N SER A 44 -2.12 27.01 -24.62
CA SER A 44 -3.30 27.43 -25.36
C SER A 44 -3.32 28.93 -25.61
N ARG A 45 -3.25 29.73 -24.54
CA ARG A 45 -3.31 31.19 -24.64
C ARG A 45 -2.60 31.87 -23.47
N THR A 46 -2.43 33.17 -23.63
CA THR A 46 -1.90 34.07 -22.62
C THR A 46 -2.88 35.20 -22.37
N ASP A 47 -3.21 35.42 -21.10
CA ASP A 47 -3.93 36.62 -20.68
C ASP A 47 -2.92 37.63 -20.10
N TYR A 48 -3.00 38.88 -20.53
CA TYR A 48 -2.11 39.96 -20.11
C TYR A 48 -2.87 40.95 -19.23
N LEU A 49 -2.17 41.51 -18.24
CA LEU A 49 -2.64 42.70 -17.55
C LEU A 49 -2.69 43.87 -18.55
N PRO A 50 -3.85 44.50 -18.78
CA PRO A 50 -3.97 45.58 -19.75
C PRO A 50 -3.09 46.79 -19.39
N ASP A 51 -2.40 47.38 -20.38
CA ASP A 51 -1.48 48.51 -20.17
C ASP A 51 -2.15 49.72 -19.54
N ASN A 52 -3.41 50.01 -19.89
CA ASN A 52 -4.17 51.10 -19.28
C ASN A 52 -4.40 50.88 -17.78
N LEU A 53 -4.69 49.64 -17.38
CA LEU A 53 -4.85 49.27 -15.97
C LEU A 53 -3.50 49.36 -15.26
N PHE A 54 -2.44 48.78 -15.84
CA PHE A 54 -1.09 48.84 -15.28
C PHE A 54 -0.61 50.27 -15.06
N ASN A 55 -0.80 51.16 -16.05
CA ASN A 55 -0.42 52.57 -15.96
C ASN A 55 -1.31 53.38 -14.99
N SER A 56 -2.54 52.92 -14.71
CA SER A 56 -3.47 53.59 -13.78
C SER A 56 -3.24 53.23 -12.31
N LEU A 57 -2.49 52.15 -12.03
CA LEU A 57 -2.19 51.70 -10.67
C LEU A 57 -1.47 52.83 -9.91
N ASN A 58 -2.14 53.39 -8.91
CA ASN A 58 -1.56 54.39 -8.02
C ASN A 58 -1.27 53.80 -6.63
N ARG A 59 -0.39 54.47 -5.86
CA ARG A 59 0.06 54.03 -4.52
C ARG A 59 -1.09 53.72 -3.55
N THR A 60 -2.21 54.45 -3.66
CA THR A 60 -3.35 54.33 -2.73
C THR A 60 -4.15 53.04 -2.96
N GLU A 61 -4.25 52.57 -4.20
CA GLU A 61 -4.92 51.32 -4.54
C GLU A 61 -4.08 50.10 -4.14
N LEU A 62 -2.77 50.17 -4.33
CA LEU A 62 -1.84 49.09 -3.95
C LEU A 62 -1.71 48.94 -2.42
N GLN A 63 -1.71 50.04 -1.66
CA GLN A 63 -1.71 49.99 -0.19
C GLN A 63 -2.97 49.36 0.40
N ARG A 64 -4.08 49.31 -0.35
CA ARG A 64 -5.31 48.62 0.07
C ARG A 64 -5.29 47.11 -0.23
N ALA A 65 -4.44 46.65 -1.16
CA ALA A 65 -4.59 45.34 -1.80
C ALA A 65 -3.94 44.17 -1.02
N ASP A 66 -2.76 44.36 -0.42
CA ASP A 66 -2.16 43.48 0.60
C ASP A 66 -0.85 44.16 1.02
N ALA A 67 -0.66 44.47 2.31
CA ALA A 67 0.48 45.27 2.75
C ALA A 67 1.84 44.53 2.63
N GLN A 68 1.84 43.23 2.27
CA GLN A 68 3.04 42.38 2.24
C GLN A 68 3.43 41.86 0.84
N ALA A 69 2.68 42.19 -0.21
CA ALA A 69 2.98 41.71 -1.57
C ALA A 69 4.24 42.39 -2.15
N THR A 70 5.15 41.61 -2.74
CA THR A 70 6.37 42.11 -3.41
C THR A 70 6.24 42.17 -4.94
N HIS A 71 5.31 41.40 -5.51
CA HIS A 71 5.12 41.26 -6.95
C HIS A 71 3.63 41.30 -7.31
N MET A 72 3.34 41.69 -8.55
CA MET A 72 2.01 41.60 -9.16
C MET A 72 2.01 40.62 -10.34
N ILE A 73 0.89 39.95 -10.58
CA ILE A 73 0.73 39.08 -11.76
C ILE A 73 0.46 39.96 -12.97
N VAL A 74 1.34 39.90 -13.98
CA VAL A 74 1.18 40.66 -15.24
C VAL A 74 0.76 39.78 -16.41
N LEU A 75 0.96 38.47 -16.30
CA LEU A 75 0.70 37.54 -17.38
C LEU A 75 0.33 36.16 -16.83
N VAL A 76 -0.73 35.57 -17.39
CA VAL A 76 -1.21 34.23 -17.03
C VAL A 76 -1.23 33.35 -18.28
N ASN A 77 -0.44 32.27 -18.26
CA ASN A 77 -0.44 31.27 -19.32
C ASN A 77 -1.45 30.15 -18.99
N TRP A 78 -2.36 29.91 -19.93
CA TRP A 78 -3.40 28.88 -19.83
C TRP A 78 -3.06 27.67 -20.68
N GLY A 79 -3.37 26.49 -20.16
CA GLY A 79 -3.03 25.24 -20.82
C GLY A 79 -3.08 24.02 -19.92
N ILE A 80 -2.36 22.99 -20.33
CA ILE A 80 -2.24 21.72 -19.60
C ILE A 80 -0.80 21.60 -19.11
N GLY A 81 -0.63 21.31 -17.83
CA GLY A 81 0.62 20.84 -17.27
C GLY A 81 0.34 19.57 -16.47
N ALA A 82 0.99 18.47 -16.84
CA ALA A 82 0.79 17.18 -16.19
C ALA A 82 2.11 16.40 -16.05
N VAL A 83 2.21 15.63 -14.97
CA VAL A 83 3.21 14.58 -14.79
C VAL A 83 2.51 13.30 -14.36
N ALA A 84 2.57 12.28 -15.20
CA ALA A 84 2.11 10.94 -14.90
C ALA A 84 3.29 10.09 -14.39
N VAL A 85 3.12 9.45 -13.25
CA VAL A 85 4.05 8.47 -12.71
C VAL A 85 3.60 7.09 -13.16
N LEU A 86 4.49 6.36 -13.82
CA LEU A 86 4.20 5.11 -14.49
C LEU A 86 5.06 4.01 -13.86
N GLN A 87 4.43 2.89 -13.54
CA GLN A 87 5.10 1.67 -13.10
C GLN A 87 5.04 0.66 -14.24
N LEU A 88 6.20 0.30 -14.77
CA LEU A 88 6.34 -0.73 -15.80
C LEU A 88 6.44 -2.13 -15.16
N PRO A 89 6.20 -3.20 -15.94
CA PRO A 89 6.38 -4.57 -15.48
C PRO A 89 7.77 -4.80 -14.89
N SER A 90 7.87 -5.59 -13.82
CA SER A 90 9.15 -5.90 -13.16
C SER A 90 9.98 -6.99 -13.87
N ASP A 91 9.75 -7.15 -15.17
CA ASP A 91 10.46 -8.08 -16.07
C ASP A 91 11.16 -7.28 -17.17
N ASP A 92 12.44 -7.55 -17.41
CA ASP A 92 13.27 -6.72 -18.28
C ASP A 92 12.83 -6.80 -19.76
N GLN A 93 12.34 -7.96 -20.24
CA GLN A 93 11.84 -8.10 -21.62
C GLN A 93 10.49 -7.40 -21.80
N GLN A 94 9.58 -7.56 -20.84
CA GLN A 94 8.28 -6.87 -20.89
C GLN A 94 8.42 -5.35 -20.74
N THR A 95 9.42 -4.89 -20.00
CA THR A 95 9.75 -3.46 -19.86
C THR A 95 10.11 -2.87 -21.22
N GLU A 96 10.97 -3.53 -22.00
CA GLU A 96 11.43 -3.02 -23.30
C GLU A 96 10.26 -2.87 -24.30
N GLY A 97 9.36 -3.85 -24.37
CA GLY A 97 8.13 -3.75 -25.17
C GLY A 97 7.19 -2.63 -24.71
N SER A 98 7.05 -2.46 -23.38
CA SER A 98 6.27 -1.37 -22.78
C SER A 98 6.84 0.01 -23.08
N GLU A 99 8.17 0.15 -23.08
CA GLU A 99 8.84 1.40 -23.44
C GLU A 99 8.63 1.75 -24.92
N TYR A 100 8.69 0.77 -25.82
CA TYR A 100 8.43 0.99 -27.23
C TYR A 100 6.99 1.47 -27.48
N ALA A 101 6.01 0.83 -26.84
CA ALA A 101 4.61 1.23 -26.96
C ALA A 101 4.36 2.62 -26.32
N LEU A 102 4.98 2.89 -25.17
CA LEU A 102 4.91 4.20 -24.51
C LEU A 102 5.49 5.32 -25.39
N GLN A 103 6.54 5.05 -26.15
CA GLN A 103 7.11 6.00 -27.08
C GLN A 103 6.11 6.42 -28.17
N LYS A 104 5.25 5.50 -28.64
CA LYS A 104 4.18 5.84 -29.61
C LYS A 104 3.15 6.80 -29.02
N ILE A 105 2.77 6.60 -27.76
CA ILE A 105 1.91 7.56 -27.02
C ILE A 105 2.59 8.92 -26.94
N CYS A 106 3.86 8.96 -26.53
CA CYS A 106 4.63 10.21 -26.44
C CYS A 106 4.71 10.94 -27.79
N ASN A 107 4.92 10.21 -28.88
CA ASN A 107 4.98 10.77 -30.23
C ASN A 107 3.62 11.36 -30.63
N SER A 108 2.52 10.62 -30.42
CA SER A 108 1.17 11.12 -30.73
C SER A 108 0.76 12.34 -29.89
N LEU A 109 1.19 12.40 -28.61
CA LEU A 109 0.99 13.58 -27.77
C LEU A 109 1.80 14.80 -28.24
N SER A 110 2.95 14.57 -28.88
CA SER A 110 3.84 15.62 -29.36
C SER A 110 3.44 16.15 -30.72
N ASP A 111 2.95 15.28 -31.61
CA ASP A 111 2.48 15.63 -32.95
C ASP A 111 0.99 15.96 -32.91
N ASP A 112 0.66 17.26 -32.88
CA ASP A 112 -0.71 17.81 -32.85
C ASP A 112 -1.63 17.35 -34.01
N CYS A 113 -1.10 16.62 -35.00
CA CYS A 113 -1.80 16.19 -36.21
C CYS A 113 -1.83 14.66 -36.43
N SER A 114 -1.22 13.84 -35.55
CA SER A 114 -1.16 12.38 -35.75
C SER A 114 -2.13 11.63 -34.84
N GLY A 115 -3.03 10.85 -35.46
CA GLY A 115 -3.86 9.89 -34.73
C GLY A 115 -2.98 8.82 -34.10
N LEU A 116 -3.34 8.39 -32.89
CA LEU A 116 -2.65 7.32 -32.19
C LEU A 116 -2.88 5.98 -32.93
N ASN A 117 -1.83 5.47 -33.60
CA ASN A 117 -1.87 4.17 -34.27
C ASN A 117 -1.12 3.13 -33.44
N LEU A 118 -1.89 2.31 -32.73
CA LEU A 118 -1.38 1.22 -31.90
C LEU A 118 -1.73 -0.12 -32.57
N SER A 119 -0.74 -1.01 -32.61
CA SER A 119 -1.00 -2.42 -32.89
C SER A 119 -1.60 -3.10 -31.66
N ASN A 120 -2.22 -4.27 -31.84
CA ASN A 120 -2.73 -5.09 -30.73
C ASN A 120 -1.64 -5.42 -29.69
N GLU A 121 -0.39 -5.58 -30.16
CA GLU A 121 0.76 -5.83 -29.29
C GLU A 121 1.13 -4.60 -28.46
N ASP A 122 1.11 -3.40 -29.06
CA ASP A 122 1.34 -2.15 -28.32
C ASP A 122 0.27 -1.94 -27.24
N GLU A 123 -1.00 -2.17 -27.56
CA GLU A 123 -2.08 -2.05 -26.56
C GLU A 123 -1.91 -3.04 -25.41
N ALA A 124 -1.50 -4.28 -25.70
CA ALA A 124 -1.24 -5.28 -24.68
C ALA A 124 -0.11 -4.82 -23.73
N PHE A 125 0.95 -4.23 -24.27
CA PHE A 125 2.04 -3.67 -23.45
C PHE A 125 1.61 -2.44 -22.65
N LEU A 126 0.87 -1.50 -23.25
CA LEU A 126 0.39 -0.30 -22.55
C LEU A 126 -0.56 -0.64 -21.39
N LYS A 127 -1.39 -1.68 -21.54
CA LYS A 127 -2.28 -2.16 -20.46
C LYS A 127 -1.53 -2.71 -19.25
N LYS A 128 -0.27 -3.09 -19.40
CA LYS A 128 0.60 -3.55 -18.30
C LYS A 128 1.30 -2.39 -17.58
N ILE A 129 1.28 -1.18 -18.15
CA ILE A 129 1.81 0.01 -17.51
C ILE A 129 0.76 0.56 -16.55
N TYR A 130 1.08 0.54 -15.26
CA TYR A 130 0.19 1.13 -14.26
C TYR A 130 0.53 2.60 -14.05
N CYS A 131 -0.44 3.50 -14.28
CA CYS A 131 -0.27 4.90 -13.93
C CYS A 131 -0.60 5.09 -12.44
N THR A 132 0.45 5.11 -11.61
CA THR A 132 0.31 5.13 -10.14
C THR A 132 -0.28 6.44 -9.65
N LYS A 133 0.07 7.57 -10.29
CA LYS A 133 -0.45 8.89 -9.95
C LYS A 133 -0.23 9.89 -11.07
N VAL A 134 -1.21 10.76 -11.30
CA VAL A 134 -1.07 11.93 -12.18
C VAL A 134 -1.14 13.22 -11.35
N PHE A 135 -0.17 14.11 -11.58
CA PHE A 135 -0.09 15.43 -10.98
C PHE A 135 -0.36 16.47 -12.06
N SER A 136 -1.41 17.28 -11.94
CA SER A 136 -1.78 18.25 -12.98
C SER A 136 -2.47 19.50 -12.43
N ASN A 137 -2.36 20.62 -13.15
CA ASN A 137 -3.18 21.82 -12.92
C ASN A 137 -4.67 21.60 -13.25
N ILE A 138 -5.02 20.48 -13.91
CA ILE A 138 -6.40 20.10 -14.23
C ILE A 138 -6.77 18.89 -13.39
N SER A 139 -7.75 19.06 -12.49
CA SER A 139 -8.19 18.02 -11.54
C SER A 139 -8.65 16.74 -12.22
N LYS A 140 -9.33 16.84 -13.37
CA LYS A 140 -9.80 15.69 -14.16
C LYS A 140 -8.68 14.71 -14.53
N LEU A 141 -7.46 15.21 -14.74
CA LEU A 141 -6.32 14.35 -15.07
C LEU A 141 -5.78 13.60 -13.84
N THR A 142 -6.03 14.08 -12.62
CA THR A 142 -5.40 13.55 -11.39
C THR A 142 -5.98 12.20 -10.91
N GLU A 143 -7.12 11.80 -11.47
CA GLU A 143 -7.83 10.55 -11.16
C GLU A 143 -7.53 9.43 -12.17
N ILE A 144 -6.80 9.73 -13.25
CA ILE A 144 -6.49 8.79 -14.33
C ILE A 144 -5.43 7.78 -13.87
N ASN A 145 -5.68 6.50 -14.14
CA ASN A 145 -4.79 5.38 -13.82
C ASN A 145 -4.31 4.58 -15.05
N SER A 146 -4.73 4.98 -16.25
CA SER A 146 -4.31 4.38 -17.53
C SER A 146 -3.59 5.41 -18.39
N ILE A 147 -2.49 4.99 -19.03
CA ILE A 147 -1.72 5.85 -19.93
C ILE A 147 -2.48 6.17 -21.23
N ILE A 148 -3.35 5.27 -21.68
CA ILE A 148 -4.22 5.47 -22.85
C ILE A 148 -5.31 6.49 -22.50
N GLU A 149 -5.96 6.33 -21.35
CA GLU A 149 -6.96 7.30 -20.89
C GLU A 149 -6.35 8.68 -20.65
N PHE A 150 -5.10 8.73 -20.17
CA PHE A 150 -4.34 9.96 -20.01
C PHE A 150 -4.13 10.65 -21.37
N HIS A 151 -3.75 9.90 -22.40
CA HIS A 151 -3.64 10.39 -23.77
C HIS A 151 -4.98 10.95 -24.28
N ASP A 152 -6.05 10.18 -24.19
CA ASP A 152 -7.36 10.55 -24.75
C ASP A 152 -7.95 11.77 -24.07
N ASN A 153 -7.82 11.87 -22.74
CA ASN A 153 -8.26 13.05 -22.01
C ASN A 153 -7.46 14.30 -22.36
N ILE A 154 -6.15 14.18 -22.63
CA ILE A 154 -5.36 15.31 -23.14
C ILE A 154 -5.93 15.80 -24.48
N GLN A 155 -6.16 14.90 -25.43
CA GLN A 155 -6.70 15.28 -26.74
C GLN A 155 -8.09 15.93 -26.62
N LEU A 156 -8.95 15.39 -25.75
CA LEU A 156 -10.26 15.98 -25.47
C LEU A 156 -10.14 17.39 -24.86
N LEU A 157 -9.22 17.60 -23.92
CA LEU A 157 -8.99 18.91 -23.30
C LEU A 157 -8.46 19.94 -24.30
N LYS A 158 -7.61 19.53 -25.25
CA LYS A 158 -7.14 20.40 -26.34
C LYS A 158 -8.29 20.87 -27.24
N SER A 159 -9.28 20.00 -27.46
CA SER A 159 -10.47 20.35 -28.25
C SER A 159 -11.47 21.27 -27.51
N ASN A 160 -11.39 21.35 -26.17
CA ASN A 160 -12.32 22.12 -25.34
C ASN A 160 -11.59 23.14 -24.46
N GLY A 161 -11.37 24.34 -25.00
CA GLY A 161 -10.59 25.41 -24.38
C GLY A 161 -11.09 25.91 -23.01
N ASP A 162 -12.37 25.75 -22.67
CA ASP A 162 -12.95 26.23 -21.40
C ASP A 162 -12.53 25.36 -20.19
N SER A 163 -12.10 24.13 -20.46
CA SER A 163 -11.63 23.20 -19.44
C SER A 163 -10.16 23.42 -19.06
N LEU A 164 -9.44 24.28 -19.79
CA LEU A 164 -8.05 24.61 -19.52
C LEU A 164 -7.93 25.48 -18.27
N ARG A 165 -6.78 25.40 -17.61
CA ARG A 165 -6.48 26.13 -16.37
C ARG A 165 -5.15 26.84 -16.49
N PRO A 166 -4.88 27.87 -15.67
CA PRO A 166 -3.56 28.46 -15.59
C PRO A 166 -2.53 27.40 -15.20
N TYR A 167 -1.35 27.42 -15.82
CA TYR A 167 -0.24 26.53 -15.46
C TYR A 167 1.08 27.28 -15.23
N ASN A 168 1.15 28.55 -15.62
CA ASN A 168 2.32 29.40 -15.43
C ASN A 168 1.91 30.88 -15.29
N TYR A 169 2.55 31.61 -14.39
CA TYR A 169 2.31 33.02 -14.11
C TYR A 169 3.63 33.79 -14.26
N ASN A 170 3.59 34.99 -14.84
CA ASN A 170 4.72 35.90 -14.78
C ASN A 170 4.40 37.04 -13.81
N LEU A 171 5.39 37.33 -12.99
CA LEU A 171 5.32 38.28 -11.90
C LEU A 171 6.17 39.50 -12.24
N TYR A 172 5.68 40.69 -11.91
CA TYR A 172 6.40 41.95 -12.05
C TYR A 172 6.70 42.54 -10.67
N PRO A 173 7.95 42.92 -10.36
CA PRO A 173 8.31 43.52 -9.08
C PRO A 173 7.62 44.88 -8.89
N ILE A 174 6.90 45.05 -7.77
CA ILE A 174 6.17 46.30 -7.49
C ILE A 174 7.17 47.45 -7.26
N GLU A 175 8.37 47.17 -6.75
CA GLU A 175 9.36 48.23 -6.49
C GLU A 175 9.81 48.95 -7.77
N ASN A 176 9.83 48.26 -8.92
CA ASN A 176 10.33 48.82 -10.18
C ASN A 176 9.41 49.91 -10.76
N SER A 177 8.14 49.94 -10.37
CA SER A 177 7.15 50.92 -10.83
C SER A 177 7.05 52.19 -9.96
N TYR A 178 7.58 52.19 -8.72
CA TYR A 178 7.30 53.26 -7.74
C TYR A 178 8.52 53.75 -6.95
N ILE A 179 9.69 53.82 -7.59
CA ILE A 179 10.81 54.57 -7.02
C ILE A 179 10.58 56.05 -7.31
N THR A 180 9.97 56.75 -6.36
CA THR A 180 10.48 58.05 -5.87
C THR A 180 9.67 58.46 -4.63
N ASN A 181 10.38 58.53 -3.52
CA ASN A 181 10.01 59.16 -2.25
C ASN A 181 9.20 58.34 -1.24
N ASN A 182 9.96 57.86 -0.25
CA ASN A 182 9.60 57.48 1.12
C ASN A 182 9.28 56.00 1.39
N GLY A 183 10.36 55.23 1.58
CA GLY A 183 10.58 54.52 2.86
C GLY A 183 10.15 53.06 2.99
N LEU A 184 9.47 52.48 2.00
CA LEU A 184 9.17 51.04 2.00
C LEU A 184 10.02 50.35 0.93
N GLN A 185 11.25 49.96 1.30
CA GLN A 185 12.10 49.07 0.50
C GLN A 185 11.68 47.63 0.77
N PHE A 186 10.76 47.08 -0.03
CA PHE A 186 10.39 45.66 0.06
C PHE A 186 11.35 44.78 -0.74
N LYS A 187 12.66 44.92 -0.51
CA LYS A 187 13.70 44.23 -1.28
C LYS A 187 13.56 42.71 -1.13
N LEU A 188 13.10 42.02 -2.18
CA LEU A 188 13.23 40.56 -2.28
C LEU A 188 14.61 40.23 -2.86
N ILE A 189 15.52 39.73 -2.03
CA ILE A 189 16.80 39.22 -2.51
C ILE A 189 16.64 37.75 -2.93
N GLU A 190 16.70 37.50 -4.24
CA GLU A 190 16.74 36.13 -4.78
C GLU A 190 18.05 35.45 -4.40
N PHE A 191 17.97 34.16 -4.04
CA PHE A 191 19.15 33.36 -3.78
C PHE A 191 19.88 33.05 -5.09
N PRO A 192 21.23 33.12 -5.09
CA PRO A 192 22.00 32.61 -6.20
C PRO A 192 21.71 31.12 -6.43
N LYS A 193 21.51 30.72 -7.68
CA LYS A 193 21.19 29.33 -8.06
C LYS A 193 22.12 28.28 -7.44
N GLY A 194 23.43 28.55 -7.38
CA GLY A 194 24.41 27.64 -6.77
C GLY A 194 24.24 27.48 -5.25
N SER A 195 23.59 28.42 -4.58
CA SER A 195 23.25 28.38 -3.16
C SER A 195 21.99 27.56 -2.93
N ILE A 196 20.97 27.73 -3.77
CA ILE A 196 19.73 26.95 -3.74
C ILE A 196 20.03 25.46 -3.89
N LEU A 197 20.85 25.08 -4.88
CA LEU A 197 21.24 23.68 -5.09
C LEU A 197 21.91 23.06 -3.86
N LYS A 198 22.72 23.83 -3.12
CA LYS A 198 23.35 23.37 -1.88
C LYS A 198 22.32 23.20 -0.76
N ILE A 199 21.33 24.10 -0.66
CA ILE A 199 20.23 23.96 0.30
C ILE A 199 19.39 22.72 -0.04
N GLU A 200 19.01 22.55 -1.31
CA GLU A 200 18.25 21.40 -1.81
C GLU A 200 19.00 20.08 -1.56
N SER A 201 20.32 20.04 -1.76
CA SER A 201 21.15 18.85 -1.51
C SER A 201 21.09 18.37 -0.07
N TYR A 202 20.77 19.26 0.86
CA TYR A 202 20.56 18.94 2.27
C TYR A 202 19.10 18.64 2.59
N LEU A 203 18.17 19.51 2.17
CA LEU A 203 16.75 19.42 2.51
C LEU A 203 16.09 18.18 1.88
N LEU A 204 16.39 17.88 0.62
CA LEU A 204 15.69 16.80 -0.10
C LEU A 204 15.93 15.42 0.55
N PRO A 205 17.17 15.00 0.88
CA PRO A 205 17.39 13.76 1.64
C PRO A 205 16.65 13.73 2.98
N LEU A 206 16.60 14.87 3.68
CA LEU A 206 15.92 14.96 4.98
C LEU A 206 14.41 14.77 4.85
N ILE A 207 13.79 15.48 3.89
CA ILE A 207 12.35 15.37 3.57
C ILE A 207 12.00 13.94 3.15
N LEU A 208 12.82 13.32 2.28
CA LEU A 208 12.59 11.95 1.82
C LEU A 208 12.63 10.95 2.97
N LYS A 209 13.64 11.03 3.84
CA LYS A 209 13.74 10.18 5.04
C LYS A 209 12.55 10.36 5.96
N PHE A 210 12.19 11.61 6.25
CA PHE A 210 11.06 11.93 7.12
C PHE A 210 9.73 11.41 6.54
N ASN A 211 9.47 11.63 5.25
CA ASN A 211 8.25 11.16 4.59
C ASN A 211 8.16 9.63 4.55
N ARG A 212 9.28 8.94 4.30
CA ARG A 212 9.35 7.47 4.38
C ARG A 212 9.00 6.97 5.78
N LEU A 213 9.59 7.57 6.81
CA LEU A 213 9.35 7.20 8.20
C LEU A 213 7.89 7.48 8.60
N LYS A 214 7.38 8.67 8.27
CA LYS A 214 5.98 9.08 8.48
C LYS A 214 5.00 8.06 7.88
N LYS A 215 5.22 7.66 6.63
CA LYS A 215 4.37 6.68 5.93
C LYS A 215 4.36 5.34 6.66
N ASN A 216 5.54 4.81 7.00
CA ASN A 216 5.65 3.50 7.64
C ASN A 216 5.10 3.49 9.07
N MET A 217 5.20 4.60 9.80
CA MET A 217 4.65 4.73 11.15
C MET A 217 3.10 4.72 11.22
N TYR A 218 2.42 4.96 10.10
CA TYR A 218 0.95 4.85 10.02
C TYR A 218 0.46 3.44 9.65
N GLN A 219 1.38 2.49 9.42
CA GLN A 219 1.01 1.08 9.23
C GLN A 219 0.49 0.45 10.52
N ASP A 220 -0.31 -0.61 10.40
CA ASP A 220 -0.80 -1.33 11.55
C ASP A 220 0.22 -2.37 12.05
N PHE A 221 0.68 -2.16 13.28
CA PHE A 221 1.61 -3.03 14.01
C PHE A 221 0.90 -3.77 15.14
N GLN A 222 -0.26 -4.38 14.86
CA GLN A 222 -1.10 -5.00 15.88
C GLN A 222 -0.35 -6.13 16.61
N ASN A 223 0.34 -7.01 15.88
CA ASN A 223 1.00 -8.16 16.48
C ASN A 223 2.22 -7.73 17.30
N VAL A 224 3.04 -6.81 16.76
CA VAL A 224 4.15 -6.21 17.51
C VAL A 224 3.63 -5.47 18.74
N ARG A 225 2.53 -4.72 18.66
CA ARG A 225 1.96 -4.01 19.82
C ARG A 225 1.50 -4.98 20.91
N GLN A 226 0.97 -6.13 20.52
CA GLN A 226 0.52 -7.18 21.44
C GLN A 226 1.69 -7.91 22.10
N HIS A 227 2.71 -8.30 21.34
CA HIS A 227 3.77 -9.20 21.79
C HIS A 227 5.11 -8.52 22.16
N LEU A 228 5.31 -7.27 21.75
CA LEU A 228 6.53 -6.47 21.92
C LEU A 228 6.18 -5.03 22.34
N LYS A 229 5.31 -4.91 23.36
CA LYS A 229 4.72 -3.64 23.79
C LYS A 229 5.77 -2.58 24.16
N ASN A 230 6.84 -2.98 24.84
CA ASN A 230 7.88 -2.05 25.28
C ASN A 230 8.72 -1.55 24.11
N GLU A 231 9.09 -2.45 23.21
CA GLU A 231 9.89 -2.18 22.01
C GLU A 231 9.11 -1.26 21.06
N HIS A 232 7.82 -1.54 20.82
CA HIS A 232 6.93 -0.68 20.07
C HIS A 232 6.80 0.73 20.71
N LYS A 233 6.63 0.80 22.03
CA LYS A 233 6.53 2.08 22.75
C LYS A 233 7.83 2.90 22.63
N ASN A 234 8.98 2.25 22.69
CA ASN A 234 10.28 2.90 22.54
C ASN A 234 10.46 3.50 21.14
N ILE A 235 10.13 2.76 20.09
CA ILE A 235 10.17 3.26 18.70
C ILE A 235 9.21 4.44 18.53
N LEU A 236 7.97 4.33 19.04
CA LEU A 236 6.98 5.41 18.94
C LEU A 236 7.43 6.69 19.69
N THR A 237 8.14 6.53 20.80
CA THR A 237 8.67 7.67 21.57
C THR A 237 9.77 8.36 20.77
N ARG A 238 10.74 7.61 20.23
CA ARG A 238 11.80 8.16 19.38
C ARG A 238 11.25 8.83 18.12
N TRP A 239 10.25 8.23 17.47
CA TRP A 239 9.57 8.85 16.34
C TRP A 239 8.98 10.22 16.69
N LYS A 240 8.34 10.37 17.86
CA LYS A 240 7.81 11.68 18.30
C LYS A 240 8.92 12.70 18.48
N ASP A 241 10.05 12.29 19.06
CA ASP A 241 11.21 13.17 19.26
C ASP A 241 11.83 13.57 17.91
N SER A 242 12.08 12.61 17.02
CA SER A 242 12.59 12.85 15.66
C SER A 242 11.66 13.72 14.83
N LYS A 243 10.34 13.51 14.94
CA LYS A 243 9.33 14.35 14.28
C LYS A 243 9.40 15.80 14.77
N LYS A 244 9.43 16.00 16.08
CA LYS A 244 9.54 17.35 16.67
C LYS A 244 10.84 18.04 16.25
N MET A 245 11.96 17.31 16.25
CA MET A 245 13.25 17.84 15.81
C MET A 245 13.25 18.22 14.32
N TYR A 246 12.62 17.40 13.48
CA TYR A 246 12.44 17.71 12.06
C TYR A 246 11.60 18.98 11.86
N GLU A 247 10.46 19.10 12.53
CA GLU A 247 9.59 20.28 12.44
C GLU A 247 10.33 21.56 12.88
N LEU A 248 11.07 21.50 13.99
CA LEU A 248 11.90 22.62 14.47
C LEU A 248 13.00 23.00 13.46
N GLU A 249 13.64 22.02 12.83
CA GLU A 249 14.70 22.27 11.85
C GLU A 249 14.15 22.91 10.57
N ILE A 250 13.00 22.44 10.07
CA ILE A 250 12.32 23.07 8.93
C ILE A 250 11.95 24.51 9.27
N ASP A 251 11.40 24.77 10.46
CA ASP A 251 11.07 26.14 10.91
C ASP A 251 12.31 27.04 11.05
N ARG A 252 13.43 26.49 11.51
CA ARG A 252 14.71 27.21 11.61
C ARG A 252 15.19 27.66 10.22
N ILE A 253 15.17 26.75 9.24
CA ILE A 253 15.62 27.05 7.88
C ILE A 253 14.67 28.05 7.19
N ARG A 254 13.36 27.95 7.43
CA ARG A 254 12.39 28.97 6.96
C ARG A 254 12.77 30.37 7.45
N LYS A 255 13.02 30.52 8.75
CA LYS A 255 13.40 31.82 9.34
C LYS A 255 14.70 32.36 8.77
N LEU A 256 15.70 31.50 8.55
CA LEU A 256 16.96 31.89 7.91
C LEU A 256 16.74 32.35 6.46
N LEU A 257 15.90 31.64 5.71
CA LEU A 257 15.54 32.00 4.33
C LEU A 257 14.80 33.34 4.28
N GLU A 258 13.86 33.57 5.20
CA GLU A 258 13.14 34.85 5.34
C GLU A 258 14.08 36.02 5.68
N ALA A 259 14.97 35.85 6.65
CA ALA A 259 15.95 36.87 7.04
C ALA A 259 16.89 37.23 5.87
N PHE A 260 17.36 36.22 5.12
CA PHE A 260 18.18 36.45 3.93
C PHE A 260 17.40 37.24 2.87
N ARG A 261 16.16 36.82 2.58
CA ARG A 261 15.31 37.46 1.56
C ARG A 261 15.04 38.93 1.89
N ARG A 262 14.96 39.28 3.18
CA ARG A 262 14.81 40.66 3.67
C ARG A 262 16.12 41.46 3.68
N GLY A 263 17.26 40.82 3.38
CA GLY A 263 18.59 41.43 3.45
C GLY A 263 19.10 41.65 4.87
N GLU A 264 18.54 40.95 5.86
CA GLU A 264 18.96 41.02 7.27
C GLU A 264 20.27 40.24 7.50
N ILE A 265 20.52 39.20 6.69
CA ILE A 265 21.74 38.39 6.71
C ILE A 265 22.30 38.22 5.29
N ASP A 266 23.62 38.04 5.18
CA ASP A 266 24.28 37.77 3.91
C ASP A 266 24.33 36.25 3.59
N GLU A 267 24.75 35.92 2.37
CA GLU A 267 24.83 34.52 1.91
C GLU A 267 25.83 33.70 2.71
N LYS A 268 26.91 34.32 3.20
CA LYS A 268 27.97 33.64 3.94
C LYS A 268 27.46 33.24 5.33
N THR A 269 26.80 34.14 6.03
CA THR A 269 26.14 33.89 7.32
C THR A 269 25.07 32.82 7.16
N PHE A 270 24.21 32.93 6.15
CA PHE A 270 23.20 31.91 5.86
C PHE A 270 23.82 30.52 5.66
N ARG A 271 24.92 30.40 4.89
CA ARG A 271 25.61 29.12 4.66
C ARG A 271 26.21 28.53 5.92
N GLN A 272 26.81 29.37 6.77
CA GLN A 272 27.38 28.94 8.04
C GLN A 272 26.29 28.41 8.97
N ASP A 273 25.16 29.10 9.05
CA ASP A 273 24.03 28.70 9.88
C ASP A 273 23.28 27.48 9.33
N LEU A 274 23.30 27.24 8.02
CA LEU A 274 22.73 26.03 7.44
C LEU A 274 23.52 24.76 7.81
N GLN A 275 24.86 24.85 7.88
CA GLN A 275 25.77 23.72 8.11
C GLN A 275 26.08 23.45 9.59
N GLN A 276 25.07 23.48 10.46
CA GLN A 276 25.26 23.18 11.89
C GLN A 276 25.27 21.67 12.18
N ASP A 277 25.93 21.25 13.27
CA ASP A 277 25.95 19.85 13.74
C ASP A 277 24.55 19.23 13.93
N GLN A 278 23.54 20.06 14.22
CA GLN A 278 22.16 19.62 14.44
C GLN A 278 21.56 18.93 13.20
N THR A 279 21.88 19.45 12.02
CA THR A 279 21.48 18.93 10.71
C THR A 279 21.97 17.50 10.48
N THR A 280 23.27 17.28 10.70
CA THR A 280 23.89 15.96 10.55
C THR A 280 23.34 14.98 11.58
N LYS A 281 23.18 15.44 12.82
CA LYS A 281 22.60 14.64 13.91
C LYS A 281 21.18 14.20 13.59
N LEU A 282 20.32 15.10 13.09
CA LEU A 282 18.95 14.76 12.71
C LEU A 282 18.92 13.76 11.56
N SER A 283 19.74 13.95 10.53
CA SER A 283 19.83 13.02 9.39
C SER A 283 20.24 11.60 9.83
N TYR A 284 21.16 11.50 10.79
CA TYR A 284 21.56 10.23 11.39
C TYR A 284 20.45 9.61 12.24
N MET A 285 19.79 10.40 13.09
CA MET A 285 18.64 9.94 13.88
C MET A 285 17.53 9.37 13.00
N LEU A 286 17.15 10.08 11.93
CA LEU A 286 16.13 9.60 10.99
C LEU A 286 16.56 8.31 10.28
N SER A 287 17.83 8.15 9.93
CA SER A 287 18.33 6.89 9.36
C SER A 287 18.16 5.72 10.32
N ASN A 288 18.52 5.89 11.60
CA ASN A 288 18.39 4.85 12.61
C ASN A 288 16.93 4.50 12.86
N ASP A 289 16.05 5.50 12.95
CA ASP A 289 14.62 5.27 13.14
C ASP A 289 13.99 4.55 11.94
N ILE A 290 14.45 4.83 10.71
CA ILE A 290 14.04 4.06 9.51
C ILE A 290 14.42 2.59 9.64
N GLU A 291 15.67 2.30 10.02
CA GLU A 291 16.14 0.91 10.20
C GLU A 291 15.32 0.16 11.27
N ASP A 292 15.00 0.84 12.37
CA ASP A 292 14.22 0.23 13.45
C ASP A 292 12.76 -0.01 13.07
N VAL A 293 12.16 0.89 12.28
CA VAL A 293 10.82 0.68 11.73
C VAL A 293 10.82 -0.45 10.71
N GLU A 294 11.86 -0.61 9.90
CA GLU A 294 12.00 -1.75 8.99
C GLU A 294 12.12 -3.08 9.74
N LYS A 295 12.91 -3.12 10.83
CA LYS A 295 12.96 -4.29 11.73
C LYS A 295 11.59 -4.59 12.32
N MET A 296 10.85 -3.56 12.72
CA MET A 296 9.50 -3.69 13.26
C MET A 296 8.50 -4.23 12.22
N MET A 297 8.58 -3.78 10.97
CA MET A 297 7.78 -4.30 9.85
C MET A 297 8.08 -5.77 9.58
N ASN A 298 9.36 -6.15 9.56
CA ASN A 298 9.76 -7.55 9.39
C ASN A 298 9.25 -8.42 10.54
N LYS A 299 9.29 -7.89 11.76
CA LYS A 299 8.77 -8.58 12.94
C LYS A 299 7.25 -8.77 12.88
N GLU A 300 6.51 -7.75 12.48
CA GLU A 300 5.06 -7.83 12.27
C GLU A 300 4.72 -8.94 11.27
N SER A 301 5.44 -9.00 10.15
CA SER A 301 5.28 -10.06 9.16
C SER A 301 5.63 -11.45 9.72
N LEU A 302 6.71 -11.56 10.49
CA LEU A 302 7.12 -12.82 11.13
C LEU A 302 6.05 -13.31 12.11
N ILE A 303 5.64 -12.48 13.08
CA ILE A 303 4.64 -12.87 14.09
C ILE A 303 3.34 -13.29 13.40
N LYS A 304 2.92 -12.55 12.37
CA LYS A 304 1.73 -12.88 11.59
C LYS A 304 1.81 -14.25 10.93
N SER A 305 2.94 -14.57 10.28
CA SER A 305 3.15 -15.89 9.67
C SER A 305 3.19 -17.03 10.69
N LEU A 306 3.79 -16.80 11.86
CA LEU A 306 3.80 -17.76 12.97
C LEU A 306 2.38 -18.05 13.47
N LEU A 307 1.58 -17.01 13.70
CA LEU A 307 0.22 -17.14 14.23
C LEU A 307 -0.70 -17.92 13.28
N ILE A 308 -0.55 -17.74 11.96
CA ILE A 308 -1.34 -18.47 10.95
C ILE A 308 -1.04 -19.97 10.96
N GLU A 309 0.16 -20.32 11.37
CA GLU A 309 0.60 -21.71 11.53
C GLU A 309 0.42 -22.23 12.96
N GLU A 310 -0.37 -21.51 13.76
CA GLU A 310 -0.68 -21.82 15.15
C GLU A 310 0.55 -21.87 16.08
N PHE A 311 1.64 -21.20 15.72
CA PHE A 311 2.74 -20.93 16.64
C PHE A 311 2.35 -19.81 17.60
N ILE A 312 2.67 -20.00 18.87
CA ILE A 312 2.62 -18.96 19.89
C ILE A 312 3.94 -18.21 19.83
N TYR A 313 3.88 -16.91 19.56
CA TYR A 313 5.04 -16.04 19.67
C TYR A 313 5.25 -15.61 21.13
N THR A 314 6.49 -15.73 21.62
CA THR A 314 6.88 -15.21 22.94
C THR A 314 8.21 -14.47 22.85
N ASN A 315 8.27 -13.29 23.45
CA ASN A 315 9.52 -12.59 23.68
C ASN A 315 10.26 -13.22 24.87
N ALA A 316 11.50 -13.68 24.67
CA ALA A 316 12.29 -14.34 25.70
C ALA A 316 12.60 -13.40 26.88
N LYS A 317 12.76 -12.10 26.59
CA LYS A 317 12.95 -11.06 27.60
C LYS A 317 11.80 -11.01 28.61
N ASP A 318 10.56 -11.13 28.13
CA ASP A 318 9.36 -11.09 28.98
C ASP A 318 9.19 -12.37 29.83
N ARG A 319 9.96 -13.42 29.51
CA ARG A 319 10.09 -14.64 30.33
C ARG A 319 11.26 -14.58 31.31
N GLY A 320 11.91 -13.43 31.44
CA GLY A 320 13.01 -13.21 32.36
C GLY A 320 14.29 -13.94 31.97
N VAL A 321 14.52 -14.18 30.68
CA VAL A 321 15.77 -14.80 30.20
C VAL A 321 16.94 -13.80 30.34
N GLU A 322 18.02 -14.24 30.99
CA GLU A 322 19.20 -13.44 31.32
C GLU A 322 20.47 -14.06 30.73
N LYS A 323 21.53 -13.26 30.57
CA LYS A 323 22.81 -13.67 29.94
C LYS A 323 23.47 -14.90 30.60
N LYS A 324 23.26 -15.10 31.90
CA LYS A 324 23.85 -16.18 32.70
C LYS A 324 23.04 -17.48 32.71
N ASP A 325 21.87 -17.49 32.09
CA ASP A 325 21.02 -18.69 32.09
C ASP A 325 21.70 -19.83 31.32
N ASP A 326 21.55 -21.06 31.81
CA ASP A 326 21.92 -22.26 31.07
C ASP A 326 20.70 -22.87 30.38
N ILE A 327 20.92 -23.92 29.58
CA ILE A 327 19.84 -24.58 28.83
C ILE A 327 18.74 -25.13 29.75
N GLN A 328 19.10 -25.66 30.92
CA GLN A 328 18.12 -26.16 31.89
C GLN A 328 17.26 -25.02 32.46
N THR A 329 17.87 -23.87 32.70
CA THR A 329 17.17 -22.65 33.13
C THR A 329 16.26 -22.11 32.03
N LEU A 330 16.70 -22.15 30.77
CA LEU A 330 15.85 -21.79 29.61
C LEU A 330 14.66 -22.73 29.48
N GLU A 331 14.85 -24.04 29.58
CA GLU A 331 13.76 -25.03 29.58
C GLU A 331 12.74 -24.70 30.67
N ARG A 332 13.19 -24.43 31.90
CA ARG A 332 12.31 -24.08 33.01
C ARG A 332 11.58 -22.74 32.83
N LYS A 333 12.22 -21.72 32.24
CA LYS A 333 11.62 -20.39 32.04
C LYS A 333 10.64 -20.37 30.85
N LEU A 334 10.90 -21.17 29.82
CA LEU A 334 10.18 -21.11 28.55
C LEU A 334 9.15 -22.23 28.38
N LEU A 335 9.39 -23.42 28.93
CA LEU A 335 8.48 -24.56 28.91
C LEU A 335 7.72 -24.66 30.24
N LYS A 336 6.38 -24.55 30.20
CA LYS A 336 5.52 -24.82 31.36
C LYS A 336 5.15 -26.31 31.50
N ASP A 337 5.07 -27.02 30.37
CA ASP A 337 4.79 -28.45 30.28
C ASP A 337 5.68 -29.05 29.17
N VAL A 338 6.61 -29.91 29.57
CA VAL A 338 7.63 -30.49 28.67
C VAL A 338 7.02 -31.49 27.68
N GLY A 339 5.89 -32.12 28.05
CA GLY A 339 5.24 -33.13 27.21
C GLY A 339 4.50 -32.51 26.03
N CYS A 340 3.87 -31.35 26.24
CA CYS A 340 2.92 -30.76 25.31
C CYS A 340 3.44 -29.52 24.58
N VAL A 341 4.67 -29.08 24.80
CA VAL A 341 5.22 -27.88 24.15
C VAL A 341 6.44 -28.25 23.30
N ARG A 342 6.49 -27.71 22.08
CA ARG A 342 7.68 -27.66 21.23
C ARG A 342 8.05 -26.22 21.03
N LEU A 343 9.28 -25.89 21.37
CA LEU A 343 9.77 -24.52 21.34
C LEU A 343 10.99 -24.40 20.43
N ILE A 344 11.04 -23.34 19.65
CA ILE A 344 12.24 -22.94 18.91
C ILE A 344 12.68 -21.55 19.34
N CYS A 345 13.93 -21.45 19.78
CA CYS A 345 14.60 -20.21 20.11
C CYS A 345 15.29 -19.67 18.86
N SER A 346 15.07 -18.40 18.55
CA SER A 346 15.75 -17.70 17.47
C SER A 346 15.88 -16.21 17.79
N ASN A 347 16.61 -15.48 16.96
CA ASN A 347 16.67 -14.02 16.96
C ASN A 347 16.67 -13.50 15.52
N ASP A 348 16.51 -12.19 15.34
CA ASP A 348 16.37 -11.57 14.01
C ASP A 348 17.53 -11.90 13.07
N ASN A 349 18.76 -11.93 13.57
CA ASN A 349 19.94 -12.23 12.78
C ASN A 349 19.98 -13.70 12.34
N LEU A 350 19.68 -14.64 13.24
CA LEU A 350 19.60 -16.07 12.93
C LEU A 350 18.46 -16.36 11.95
N TYR A 351 17.29 -15.76 12.17
CA TYR A 351 16.15 -15.91 11.29
C TYR A 351 16.46 -15.40 9.86
N ALA A 352 17.08 -14.23 9.76
CA ALA A 352 17.43 -13.63 8.46
C ALA A 352 18.53 -14.41 7.71
N LYS A 353 19.58 -14.88 8.40
CA LYS A 353 20.73 -15.53 7.76
C LYS A 353 20.53 -17.02 7.48
N ASN A 354 19.71 -17.71 8.27
CA ASN A 354 19.64 -19.17 8.26
C ASN A 354 18.21 -19.67 7.96
N GLN A 355 17.55 -19.11 6.95
CA GLN A 355 16.17 -19.49 6.58
C GLN A 355 16.00 -21.00 6.31
N THR A 356 16.98 -21.66 5.71
CA THR A 356 16.92 -23.12 5.45
C THR A 356 16.81 -23.92 6.75
N GLN A 357 17.53 -23.51 7.80
CA GLN A 357 17.50 -24.17 9.10
C GLN A 357 16.17 -23.90 9.81
N TRP A 358 15.68 -22.65 9.74
CA TRP A 358 14.34 -22.29 10.20
C TRP A 358 13.26 -23.18 9.56
N CYS A 359 13.24 -23.29 8.22
CA CYS A 359 12.27 -24.10 7.50
C CYS A 359 12.31 -25.57 7.93
N LYS A 360 13.50 -26.14 8.12
CA LYS A 360 13.67 -27.52 8.59
C LYS A 360 13.04 -27.75 9.96
N HIS A 361 13.35 -26.91 10.94
CA HIS A 361 12.80 -27.04 12.30
C HIS A 361 11.28 -26.79 12.32
N ARG A 362 10.82 -25.77 11.59
CA ARG A 362 9.40 -25.45 11.42
C ARG A 362 8.61 -26.63 10.85
N GLU A 363 9.09 -27.24 9.77
CA GLU A 363 8.43 -28.40 9.15
C GLU A 363 8.38 -29.61 10.09
N GLN A 364 9.45 -29.85 10.86
CA GLN A 364 9.47 -30.92 11.85
C GLN A 364 8.43 -30.70 12.94
N MET A 365 8.38 -29.50 13.52
CA MET A 365 7.41 -29.14 14.57
C MET A 365 5.96 -29.23 14.08
N LEU A 366 5.68 -28.80 12.85
CA LEU A 366 4.36 -28.95 12.23
C LEU A 366 3.97 -30.41 11.99
N LYS A 367 4.93 -31.28 11.64
CA LYS A 367 4.69 -32.74 11.52
C LYS A 367 4.35 -33.36 12.88
N GLU A 368 5.06 -32.99 13.94
CA GLU A 368 4.78 -33.45 15.30
C GLU A 368 3.38 -33.03 15.77
N ARG A 369 3.00 -31.76 15.57
CA ARG A 369 1.65 -31.27 15.89
C ARG A 369 0.55 -31.98 15.08
N LYS A 370 0.80 -32.29 13.80
CA LYS A 370 -0.13 -33.10 12.99
C LYS A 370 -0.33 -34.50 13.57
N GLY A 371 0.70 -35.09 14.17
CA GLY A 371 0.64 -36.38 14.85
C GLY A 371 -0.04 -36.31 16.23
N ASN A 372 0.09 -35.20 16.95
CA ASN A 372 -0.54 -34.98 18.25
C ASN A 372 -1.04 -33.54 18.40
N LYS A 373 -2.36 -33.35 18.32
CA LYS A 373 -3.02 -32.03 18.41
C LYS A 373 -2.81 -31.31 19.74
N ASN A 374 -2.42 -32.02 20.81
CA ASN A 374 -2.14 -31.42 22.11
C ASN A 374 -0.79 -30.70 22.16
N ILE A 375 0.07 -30.86 21.13
CA ILE A 375 1.37 -30.20 21.07
C ILE A 375 1.20 -28.73 20.69
N GLN A 376 1.55 -27.82 21.58
CA GLN A 376 1.70 -26.39 21.33
C GLN A 376 3.05 -26.07 20.71
N LEU A 377 3.05 -25.24 19.67
CA LEU A 377 4.27 -24.75 19.03
C LEU A 377 4.56 -23.35 19.53
N VAL A 378 5.81 -23.10 19.93
CA VAL A 378 6.23 -21.81 20.47
C VAL A 378 7.46 -21.33 19.72
N TYR A 379 7.40 -20.09 19.23
CA TYR A 379 8.56 -19.36 18.76
C TYR A 379 9.01 -18.41 19.88
N ALA A 380 10.21 -18.63 20.41
CA ALA A 380 10.82 -17.77 21.41
C ALA A 380 11.82 -16.83 20.74
N ASP A 381 11.52 -15.54 20.77
CA ASP A 381 12.37 -14.49 20.22
C ASP A 381 13.37 -13.96 21.25
N PHE A 382 14.65 -14.11 20.94
CA PHE A 382 15.78 -13.68 21.78
C PHE A 382 16.33 -12.31 21.36
N SER A 383 15.77 -11.66 20.34
CA SER A 383 16.28 -10.40 19.77
C SER A 383 16.38 -9.24 20.77
N TYR A 384 15.60 -9.28 21.86
CA TYR A 384 15.52 -8.20 22.84
C TYR A 384 16.02 -8.58 24.25
N CYS A 385 16.56 -9.79 24.42
CA CYS A 385 17.11 -10.25 25.70
C CYS A 385 18.65 -10.18 25.70
N SER A 386 19.25 -10.25 26.88
CA SER A 386 20.72 -10.19 27.03
C SER A 386 21.42 -11.53 26.72
N TYR A 387 20.66 -12.58 26.44
CA TYR A 387 21.20 -13.91 26.17
C TYR A 387 21.71 -13.99 24.73
N GLU A 388 22.98 -14.36 24.58
CA GLU A 388 23.64 -14.46 23.27
C GLU A 388 23.30 -15.80 22.60
N LEU A 389 22.26 -15.78 21.77
CA LEU A 389 21.84 -16.93 20.99
C LEU A 389 22.59 -16.99 19.65
N ASN A 390 23.53 -17.93 19.54
CA ASN A 390 24.38 -18.09 18.35
C ASN A 390 23.88 -19.14 17.35
N GLU A 391 22.93 -19.98 17.77
CA GLU A 391 22.30 -21.01 16.94
C GLU A 391 20.84 -21.20 17.35
N PHE A 392 20.03 -21.79 16.46
CA PHE A 392 18.68 -22.20 16.82
C PHE A 392 18.73 -23.27 17.93
N ILE A 393 17.95 -23.08 18.98
CA ILE A 393 17.74 -24.10 20.02
C ILE A 393 16.32 -24.61 19.88
N THR A 394 16.14 -25.93 19.87
CA THR A 394 14.82 -26.57 19.92
C THR A 394 14.65 -27.29 21.25
N LEU A 395 13.49 -27.14 21.88
CA LEU A 395 13.16 -27.72 23.19
C LEU A 395 11.82 -28.46 23.15
N PRO A 396 11.66 -29.56 23.91
CA PRO A 396 12.71 -30.25 24.68
C PRO A 396 13.75 -30.87 23.76
N ARG A 397 15.01 -30.95 24.22
CA ARG A 397 16.05 -31.63 23.45
C ARG A 397 15.68 -33.11 23.30
N THR A 398 15.43 -33.56 22.08
CA THR A 398 15.37 -34.99 21.77
C THR A 398 16.72 -35.62 22.11
N GLU A 399 16.73 -36.76 22.81
CA GLU A 399 17.93 -37.44 23.32
C GLU A 399 18.96 -37.89 22.26
N GLU A 400 18.74 -37.60 20.97
CA GLU A 400 19.63 -38.00 19.87
C GLU A 400 20.90 -37.14 19.69
N THR A 401 21.20 -36.20 20.59
CA THR A 401 22.50 -35.51 20.59
C THR A 401 23.32 -35.83 21.83
N LYS A 402 23.69 -37.10 22.00
CA LYS A 402 24.99 -37.47 22.59
C LYS A 402 26.00 -37.57 21.46
N THR A 403 26.77 -36.50 21.33
CA THR A 403 27.93 -36.36 20.46
C THR A 403 28.93 -37.50 20.68
N VAL A 404 29.09 -38.39 19.69
CA VAL A 404 30.38 -39.04 19.41
C VAL A 404 30.99 -38.31 18.22
N THR A 405 32.07 -37.61 18.52
CA THR A 405 33.01 -37.00 17.58
C THR A 405 33.54 -38.01 16.56
N THR A 406 33.38 -37.74 15.26
CA THR A 406 34.37 -38.03 14.20
C THR A 406 33.95 -37.36 12.85
N PRO A 407 34.92 -37.06 11.96
CA PRO A 407 34.86 -35.96 10.96
C PRO A 407 34.08 -36.30 9.66
N PRO A 408 33.77 -35.30 8.80
CA PRO A 408 32.66 -35.42 7.85
C PRO A 408 33.07 -36.17 6.57
N PRO A 409 32.23 -37.09 6.05
CA PRO A 409 32.35 -37.50 4.66
C PRO A 409 31.50 -36.57 3.79
N LYS A 410 32.19 -35.91 2.84
CA LYS A 410 31.58 -35.25 1.68
C LYS A 410 30.68 -36.25 0.94
N LYS A 411 29.41 -35.91 0.68
CA LYS A 411 28.69 -36.36 -0.53
C LYS A 411 27.37 -35.60 -0.78
N LYS A 412 27.38 -34.91 -1.93
CA LYS A 412 26.30 -34.56 -2.88
C LYS A 412 24.93 -34.15 -2.31
N LEU A 413 24.66 -32.84 -2.40
CA LEU A 413 23.31 -32.29 -2.48
C LEU A 413 22.55 -33.03 -3.59
N THR A 414 21.49 -33.71 -3.20
CA THR A 414 20.40 -34.07 -4.10
C THR A 414 19.22 -33.24 -3.62
N LEU A 415 18.79 -32.24 -4.42
CA LEU A 415 17.59 -31.46 -4.13
C LEU A 415 16.40 -32.42 -4.07
N GLN A 416 15.92 -32.73 -2.87
CA GLN A 416 14.58 -33.27 -2.70
C GLN A 416 13.62 -32.09 -2.52
N LYS A 417 12.68 -31.99 -3.48
CA LYS A 417 11.55 -31.06 -3.53
C LYS A 417 10.87 -30.88 -2.16
N ALA A 418 10.64 -29.63 -1.78
CA ALA A 418 9.71 -29.27 -0.71
C ALA A 418 8.32 -29.86 -1.01
N THR A 419 7.70 -30.52 -0.03
CA THR A 419 6.36 -31.11 -0.17
C THR A 419 5.29 -30.02 -0.15
N CYS A 420 4.51 -29.92 -1.24
CA CYS A 420 3.39 -28.99 -1.42
C CYS A 420 2.25 -29.26 -0.41
N ASP A 421 1.57 -28.20 0.04
CA ASP A 421 0.19 -28.31 0.55
C ASP A 421 -0.66 -28.91 -0.57
N GLU A 422 -1.39 -29.99 -0.31
CA GLU A 422 -2.25 -30.65 -1.32
C GLU A 422 -3.68 -30.07 -1.35
N SER A 423 -3.97 -29.02 -0.58
CA SER A 423 -5.30 -28.40 -0.56
C SER A 423 -5.54 -27.45 -1.73
N ILE A 424 -6.68 -27.56 -2.40
CA ILE A 424 -7.18 -26.56 -3.36
C ILE A 424 -7.61 -25.32 -2.58
N ASN A 425 -6.88 -24.21 -2.71
CA ASN A 425 -7.17 -22.93 -2.10
C ASN A 425 -7.91 -22.02 -3.09
N ILE A 426 -9.14 -21.63 -2.76
CA ILE A 426 -9.98 -20.73 -3.56
C ILE A 426 -10.30 -19.47 -2.74
N LEU A 427 -9.96 -18.30 -3.27
CA LEU A 427 -10.31 -17.01 -2.68
C LEU A 427 -11.67 -16.52 -3.20
N LEU A 428 -12.58 -16.10 -2.31
CA LEU A 428 -13.82 -15.42 -2.72
C LEU A 428 -13.64 -13.91 -2.55
N LEU A 429 -14.00 -13.14 -3.59
CA LEU A 429 -14.01 -11.67 -3.57
C LEU A 429 -15.34 -11.15 -4.10
N GLY A 430 -15.71 -9.94 -3.72
CA GLY A 430 -16.90 -9.27 -4.26
C GLY A 430 -17.48 -8.28 -3.28
N GLU A 431 -18.36 -7.41 -3.77
CA GLU A 431 -18.93 -6.32 -2.97
C GLU A 431 -19.69 -6.83 -1.73
N SER A 432 -19.88 -5.95 -0.74
CA SER A 432 -20.75 -6.29 0.40
C SER A 432 -22.16 -6.63 -0.09
N GLY A 433 -22.77 -7.69 0.48
CA GLY A 433 -24.11 -8.14 0.08
C GLY A 433 -24.21 -8.77 -1.31
N VAL A 434 -23.10 -9.11 -1.97
CA VAL A 434 -23.14 -9.87 -3.25
C VAL A 434 -23.55 -11.33 -3.06
N GLY A 435 -23.35 -11.91 -1.87
CA GLY A 435 -23.76 -13.28 -1.55
C GLY A 435 -22.63 -14.29 -1.38
N LYS A 436 -21.42 -13.86 -0.97
CA LYS A 436 -20.27 -14.74 -0.66
C LYS A 436 -20.60 -15.80 0.38
N SER A 437 -21.11 -15.39 1.55
CA SER A 437 -21.50 -16.29 2.63
C SER A 437 -22.62 -17.26 2.22
N THR A 438 -23.61 -16.76 1.46
CA THR A 438 -24.68 -17.58 0.88
C THR A 438 -24.14 -18.63 -0.09
N PHE A 439 -23.15 -18.28 -0.92
CA PHE A 439 -22.48 -19.22 -1.82
C PHE A 439 -21.76 -20.33 -1.05
N ILE A 440 -21.07 -20.00 0.04
CA ILE A 440 -20.41 -21.01 0.90
C ILE A 440 -21.45 -21.96 1.52
N ASN A 441 -22.53 -21.42 2.08
CA ASN A 441 -23.62 -22.24 2.62
C ASN A 441 -24.24 -23.16 1.55
N ALA A 442 -24.46 -22.65 0.34
CA ALA A 442 -24.97 -23.45 -0.78
C ALA A 442 -23.98 -24.57 -1.17
N LEU A 443 -22.68 -24.25 -1.27
CA LEU A 443 -21.63 -25.20 -1.59
C LEU A 443 -21.57 -26.34 -0.57
N VAL A 444 -21.75 -26.06 0.71
CA VAL A 444 -21.71 -27.09 1.75
C VAL A 444 -22.89 -28.04 1.67
N ASN A 445 -24.08 -27.52 1.40
CA ASN A 445 -25.23 -28.39 1.17
C ASN A 445 -25.05 -29.24 -0.11
N TYR A 446 -24.46 -28.66 -1.16
CA TYR A 446 -24.13 -29.40 -2.39
C TYR A 446 -23.10 -30.52 -2.13
N LEU A 447 -22.10 -30.28 -1.29
CA LEU A 447 -21.09 -31.29 -0.95
C LEU A 447 -21.61 -32.35 0.03
N LYS A 448 -22.64 -32.05 0.83
CA LYS A 448 -23.16 -32.91 1.89
C LYS A 448 -24.31 -33.82 1.45
N PHE A 449 -25.13 -33.38 0.50
CA PHE A 449 -26.36 -34.07 0.12
C PHE A 449 -26.36 -34.45 -1.35
N ASP A 450 -26.89 -35.65 -1.64
CA ASP A 450 -26.95 -36.17 -3.01
C ASP A 450 -27.98 -35.43 -3.88
N ASN A 451 -28.99 -34.82 -3.25
CA ASN A 451 -30.07 -34.12 -3.96
C ASN A 451 -30.73 -33.02 -3.11
N LEU A 452 -31.42 -32.12 -3.82
CA LEU A 452 -32.10 -30.96 -3.24
C LEU A 452 -33.22 -31.35 -2.24
N MET A 453 -33.90 -32.48 -2.44
CA MET A 453 -34.94 -32.96 -1.52
C MET A 453 -34.40 -33.36 -0.15
N GLN A 454 -33.18 -33.90 -0.10
CA GLN A 454 -32.51 -34.18 1.18
C GLN A 454 -32.03 -32.89 1.84
N ALA A 455 -31.41 -31.99 1.06
CA ALA A 455 -30.91 -30.72 1.57
C ALA A 455 -32.02 -29.82 2.15
N THR A 456 -33.21 -29.81 1.54
CA THR A 456 -34.36 -29.02 2.02
C THR A 456 -34.93 -29.52 3.35
N LYS A 457 -34.72 -30.79 3.70
CA LYS A 457 -35.17 -31.35 4.99
C LYS A 457 -34.18 -31.07 6.12
N ASN A 458 -32.88 -31.07 5.83
CA ASN A 458 -31.79 -30.94 6.81
C ASN A 458 -30.75 -29.91 6.36
N LEU A 459 -31.21 -28.68 6.10
CA LEU A 459 -30.34 -27.60 5.61
C LEU A 459 -29.20 -27.33 6.60
N THR A 460 -27.97 -27.31 6.09
CA THR A 460 -26.79 -26.95 6.87
C THR A 460 -26.44 -25.48 6.62
N VAL A 461 -26.42 -24.67 7.67
CA VAL A 461 -26.06 -23.25 7.60
C VAL A 461 -24.82 -23.04 8.46
N LEU A 462 -23.66 -22.89 7.82
CA LEU A 462 -22.40 -22.63 8.52
C LEU A 462 -22.31 -21.17 8.94
N ILE A 463 -22.60 -20.27 8.00
CA ILE A 463 -22.46 -18.84 8.18
C ILE A 463 -23.85 -18.24 8.36
N PRO A 464 -24.12 -17.47 9.43
CA PRO A 464 -25.37 -16.75 9.58
C PRO A 464 -25.67 -15.88 8.35
N VAL A 465 -26.90 -15.94 7.84
CA VAL A 465 -27.33 -15.13 6.68
C VAL A 465 -28.70 -14.52 6.93
N SER A 466 -28.85 -13.25 6.55
CA SER A 466 -30.10 -12.50 6.62
C SER A 466 -30.32 -11.73 5.32
N PHE A 467 -31.44 -11.94 4.64
CA PHE A 467 -31.80 -11.20 3.43
C PHE A 467 -33.32 -11.17 3.23
N THR A 468 -33.81 -10.15 2.52
CA THR A 468 -35.24 -9.95 2.27
C THR A 468 -35.59 -10.41 0.86
N ILE A 469 -36.67 -11.18 0.70
CA ILE A 469 -37.26 -11.52 -0.60
C ILE A 469 -38.66 -10.92 -0.68
N ALA A 470 -38.97 -10.18 -1.74
CA ALA A 470 -40.33 -9.82 -2.07
C ALA A 470 -41.01 -10.96 -2.85
N MET A 471 -42.16 -11.45 -2.37
CA MET A 471 -42.94 -12.50 -3.04
C MET A 471 -44.35 -12.01 -3.38
N GLY A 472 -44.92 -12.55 -4.46
CA GLY A 472 -46.26 -12.23 -4.94
C GLY A 472 -46.39 -10.87 -5.62
N ASP A 473 -47.54 -10.64 -6.26
CA ASP A 473 -47.83 -9.43 -7.03
C ASP A 473 -47.94 -8.16 -6.16
N ASN A 474 -48.08 -8.35 -4.84
CA ASN A 474 -48.20 -7.27 -3.86
C ASN A 474 -46.86 -6.85 -3.25
N PHE A 475 -45.72 -7.36 -3.75
CA PHE A 475 -44.38 -7.06 -3.24
C PHE A 475 -44.21 -7.31 -1.74
N THR A 476 -44.86 -8.35 -1.19
CA THR A 476 -44.75 -8.64 0.24
C THR A 476 -43.34 -9.08 0.60
N GLU A 477 -42.68 -8.30 1.46
CA GLU A 477 -41.31 -8.55 1.91
C GLU A 477 -41.27 -9.64 2.99
N HIS A 478 -40.51 -10.70 2.74
CA HIS A 478 -40.18 -11.74 3.70
C HIS A 478 -38.70 -11.66 4.05
N ALA A 479 -38.39 -11.35 5.31
CA ALA A 479 -37.03 -11.44 5.83
C ALA A 479 -36.70 -12.90 6.14
N ILE A 480 -35.75 -13.48 5.43
CA ILE A 480 -35.19 -14.80 5.70
C ILE A 480 -33.98 -14.60 6.61
N LYS A 481 -34.01 -15.23 7.79
CA LYS A 481 -32.89 -15.27 8.74
C LYS A 481 -32.59 -16.72 9.09
N HIS A 482 -31.32 -17.09 8.94
CA HIS A 482 -30.81 -18.36 9.47
C HIS A 482 -29.60 -18.08 10.34
N ASP A 483 -29.70 -18.46 11.61
CA ASP A 483 -28.60 -18.43 12.55
C ASP A 483 -27.64 -19.59 12.21
N GLY A 484 -26.38 -19.29 11.94
CA GLY A 484 -25.36 -20.28 11.61
C GLY A 484 -24.80 -20.98 12.85
N GLU A 485 -24.06 -22.08 12.64
CA GLU A 485 -23.40 -22.83 13.74
C GLU A 485 -22.15 -22.13 14.33
N ASP A 486 -21.69 -21.03 13.71
CA ASP A 486 -20.52 -20.27 14.18
C ASP A 486 -20.81 -19.47 15.47
N THR A 487 -20.10 -19.79 16.56
CA THR A 487 -20.26 -19.21 17.90
C THR A 487 -19.44 -17.93 18.14
N VAL A 488 -18.70 -17.45 17.14
CA VAL A 488 -17.86 -16.24 17.21
C VAL A 488 -18.37 -15.24 16.17
N SER A 489 -18.82 -14.06 16.60
CA SER A 489 -19.44 -13.05 15.74
C SER A 489 -18.43 -12.44 14.74
N ASN A 490 -18.24 -13.08 13.58
CA ASN A 490 -17.50 -12.52 12.45
C ASN A 490 -18.42 -11.82 11.42
N GLU A 491 -19.73 -11.89 11.63
CA GLU A 491 -20.75 -11.23 10.80
C GLU A 491 -21.38 -10.08 11.62
N ASP A 492 -21.44 -8.88 11.05
CA ASP A 492 -22.15 -7.72 11.61
C ASP A 492 -23.33 -7.34 10.70
N HIS A 493 -24.53 -7.49 11.24
CA HIS A 493 -25.78 -7.18 10.55
C HIS A 493 -26.46 -5.91 11.09
N HIS A 494 -25.82 -5.15 11.98
CA HIS A 494 -26.43 -4.00 12.64
C HIS A 494 -26.41 -2.73 11.79
N ASP A 495 -25.42 -2.58 10.90
CA ASP A 495 -25.20 -1.37 10.12
C ASP A 495 -25.47 -1.58 8.62
N LEU A 496 -26.50 -0.90 8.09
CA LEU A 496 -26.83 -0.93 6.67
C LEU A 496 -25.72 -0.25 5.85
N GLY A 497 -25.17 -1.00 4.88
CA GLY A 497 -24.11 -0.52 3.99
C GLY A 497 -22.71 -0.96 4.40
N LYS A 498 -22.54 -1.58 5.58
CA LYS A 498 -21.26 -2.14 6.01
C LYS A 498 -20.90 -3.49 5.39
N SER A 499 -19.61 -3.82 5.35
CA SER A 499 -19.18 -5.21 5.13
C SER A 499 -19.81 -6.07 6.22
N ILE A 500 -20.49 -7.15 5.83
CA ILE A 500 -21.12 -8.05 6.79
C ILE A 500 -20.04 -8.92 7.46
N THR A 501 -19.23 -9.60 6.65
CA THR A 501 -18.04 -10.33 7.11
C THR A 501 -16.93 -9.34 7.53
N GLN A 502 -16.42 -9.44 8.76
CA GLN A 502 -15.43 -8.49 9.31
C GLN A 502 -13.98 -8.89 9.03
N HIS A 503 -13.67 -10.20 9.05
CA HIS A 503 -12.32 -10.73 8.82
C HIS A 503 -12.31 -11.93 7.88
N CYS A 504 -11.20 -12.12 7.15
CA CYS A 504 -11.00 -13.28 6.28
C CYS A 504 -11.04 -14.58 7.07
N LYS A 505 -11.74 -15.59 6.57
CA LYS A 505 -11.90 -16.89 7.23
C LYS A 505 -11.84 -18.03 6.21
N SER A 506 -11.14 -19.11 6.54
CA SER A 506 -11.08 -20.31 5.70
C SER A 506 -12.07 -21.37 6.17
N TYR A 507 -12.86 -21.88 5.24
CA TYR A 507 -13.69 -23.06 5.42
C TYR A 507 -13.07 -24.22 4.64
N VAL A 508 -12.74 -25.31 5.33
CA VAL A 508 -12.04 -26.46 4.73
C VAL A 508 -12.99 -27.64 4.62
N PHE A 509 -13.21 -28.10 3.40
CA PHE A 509 -14.03 -29.25 3.05
C PHE A 509 -13.15 -30.40 2.57
N THR A 510 -13.58 -31.64 2.81
CA THR A 510 -12.90 -32.83 2.25
C THR A 510 -13.73 -33.34 1.09
N LEU A 511 -13.17 -33.29 -0.12
CA LEU A 511 -13.80 -33.82 -1.32
C LEU A 511 -13.65 -35.35 -1.30
N GLN A 512 -14.76 -36.07 -1.31
CA GLN A 512 -14.76 -37.52 -1.47
C GLN A 512 -14.92 -37.83 -2.95
N ASP A 513 -13.82 -38.20 -3.60
CA ASP A 513 -13.87 -38.90 -4.87
C ASP A 513 -13.64 -40.38 -4.56
N GLY A 514 -14.49 -41.28 -5.07
CA GLY A 514 -14.65 -42.66 -4.60
C GLY A 514 -13.42 -43.59 -4.70
N LYS A 515 -12.21 -43.06 -4.92
CA LYS A 515 -10.95 -43.79 -5.09
C LYS A 515 -9.75 -43.04 -4.47
N SER A 516 -9.57 -43.17 -3.14
CA SER A 516 -8.37 -42.79 -2.35
C SER A 516 -8.19 -41.31 -1.91
N ARG A 517 -7.56 -41.13 -0.73
CA ARG A 517 -7.26 -39.87 0.03
C ARG A 517 -7.99 -38.61 -0.45
N GLY A 518 -9.08 -38.27 0.23
CA GLY A 518 -9.90 -37.10 -0.07
C GLY A 518 -9.09 -35.81 -0.16
N GLN A 519 -9.22 -35.12 -1.29
CA GLN A 519 -8.59 -33.84 -1.55
C GLN A 519 -9.24 -32.76 -0.69
N LYS A 520 -8.44 -31.88 -0.09
CA LYS A 520 -8.96 -30.77 0.72
C LYS A 520 -9.30 -29.57 -0.17
N LEU A 521 -10.49 -29.02 -0.02
CA LEU A 521 -10.92 -27.76 -0.63
C LEU A 521 -11.00 -26.70 0.47
N ARG A 522 -10.21 -25.63 0.36
CA ARG A 522 -10.23 -24.47 1.25
C ARG A 522 -10.87 -23.30 0.52
N ILE A 523 -12.04 -22.88 0.98
CA ILE A 523 -12.70 -21.66 0.53
C ILE A 523 -12.37 -20.54 1.51
N ILE A 524 -11.76 -19.49 1.01
CA ILE A 524 -11.35 -18.32 1.79
C ILE A 524 -12.42 -17.25 1.58
N ASP A 525 -13.23 -17.05 2.60
CA ASP A 525 -14.20 -15.98 2.66
C ASP A 525 -13.51 -14.68 3.06
N THR A 526 -13.95 -13.57 2.47
CA THR A 526 -13.34 -12.25 2.66
C THR A 526 -14.39 -11.20 2.99
N PRO A 527 -14.00 -10.12 3.70
CA PRO A 527 -14.86 -8.96 3.85
C PRO A 527 -15.37 -8.45 2.49
N GLY A 528 -16.62 -7.98 2.49
CA GLY A 528 -17.17 -7.22 1.38
C GLY A 528 -16.34 -5.98 1.10
N ILE A 529 -16.16 -5.71 -0.19
CA ILE A 529 -15.34 -4.61 -0.68
C ILE A 529 -16.29 -3.51 -1.18
N GLY A 530 -16.04 -2.23 -0.88
CA GLY A 530 -16.91 -1.13 -1.32
C GLY A 530 -18.02 -0.78 -0.33
N ASP A 531 -17.67 -0.82 0.96
CA ASP A 531 -18.52 -0.39 2.07
C ASP A 531 -18.66 1.16 2.08
N THR A 532 -19.79 1.67 2.57
CA THR A 532 -20.07 3.08 2.88
C THR A 532 -19.00 3.82 3.71
N GLN A 533 -18.02 3.10 4.29
CA GLN A 533 -16.90 3.66 5.07
C GLN A 533 -15.75 4.25 4.23
N GLY A 534 -15.79 4.11 2.89
CA GLY A 534 -14.87 4.77 1.96
C GLY A 534 -13.53 4.07 1.75
N SER A 535 -12.72 4.62 0.84
CA SER A 535 -11.52 3.98 0.27
C SER A 535 -10.46 3.53 1.28
N ASN A 536 -10.31 4.25 2.40
CA ASN A 536 -9.32 3.92 3.44
C ASN A 536 -9.65 2.62 4.18
N GLN A 537 -10.94 2.27 4.32
CA GLN A 537 -11.34 1.01 4.96
C GLN A 537 -11.18 -0.16 4.00
N ASP A 538 -11.44 0.09 2.72
CA ASP A 538 -11.24 -0.89 1.67
C ASP A 538 -9.76 -1.23 1.44
N ASP A 539 -8.86 -0.25 1.52
CA ASP A 539 -7.41 -0.51 1.49
C ASP A 539 -6.98 -1.40 2.67
N LYS A 540 -7.58 -1.22 3.85
CA LYS A 540 -7.35 -2.13 4.99
C LYS A 540 -7.89 -3.52 4.71
N ASN A 541 -9.14 -3.63 4.25
CA ASN A 541 -9.78 -4.91 3.92
C ASN A 541 -8.93 -5.67 2.89
N MET A 542 -8.41 -4.96 1.88
CA MET A 542 -7.51 -5.51 0.89
C MET A 542 -6.18 -5.97 1.48
N GLN A 543 -5.51 -5.14 2.30
CA GLN A 543 -4.30 -5.54 3.00
C GLN A 543 -4.54 -6.76 3.89
N HIS A 544 -5.71 -6.88 4.52
CA HIS A 544 -6.11 -8.08 5.26
C HIS A 544 -6.21 -9.31 4.35
N VAL A 545 -6.93 -9.21 3.22
CA VAL A 545 -7.04 -10.29 2.21
C VAL A 545 -5.67 -10.73 1.71
N LEU A 546 -4.85 -9.79 1.28
CA LEU A 546 -3.51 -10.02 0.73
C LEU A 546 -2.59 -10.67 1.76
N SER A 547 -2.65 -10.19 2.99
CA SER A 547 -1.89 -10.79 4.07
C SER A 547 -2.37 -12.21 4.40
N TYR A 548 -3.67 -12.50 4.24
CA TYR A 548 -4.20 -13.83 4.48
C TYR A 548 -3.69 -14.83 3.44
N ILE A 549 -3.76 -14.47 2.16
CA ILE A 549 -3.33 -15.33 1.05
C ILE A 549 -1.82 -15.51 0.97
N ASN A 550 -1.01 -14.53 1.40
CA ASN A 550 0.45 -14.64 1.46
C ASN A 550 0.95 -15.74 2.41
N ASN A 551 0.11 -16.23 3.32
CA ASN A 551 0.44 -17.34 4.22
C ASN A 551 0.03 -18.71 3.67
N LEU A 552 -0.51 -18.75 2.44
CA LEU A 552 -0.81 -19.98 1.72
C LEU A 552 0.37 -20.33 0.81
N THR A 553 0.70 -21.62 0.70
CA THR A 553 1.78 -22.08 -0.19
C THR A 553 1.47 -21.85 -1.67
N HIS A 554 0.19 -21.80 -2.02
CA HIS A 554 -0.31 -21.54 -3.36
C HIS A 554 -1.79 -21.14 -3.32
N LEU A 555 -2.22 -20.39 -4.32
CA LEU A 555 -3.61 -20.06 -4.57
C LEU A 555 -4.04 -20.70 -5.91
N ASN A 556 -5.07 -21.54 -5.88
CA ASN A 556 -5.51 -22.29 -7.06
C ASN A 556 -6.49 -21.48 -7.90
N ALA A 557 -7.40 -20.76 -7.26
CA ALA A 557 -8.39 -19.93 -7.95
C ALA A 557 -8.80 -18.70 -7.14
N ILE A 558 -9.26 -17.68 -7.85
CA ILE A 558 -9.90 -16.50 -7.28
C ILE A 558 -11.29 -16.40 -7.90
N CYS A 559 -12.32 -16.62 -7.09
CA CYS A 559 -13.70 -16.45 -7.50
C CYS A 559 -14.16 -15.03 -7.17
N ILE A 560 -14.50 -14.27 -8.19
CA ILE A 560 -15.00 -12.91 -8.07
C ILE A 560 -16.51 -12.94 -8.27
N LEU A 561 -17.24 -12.73 -7.18
CA LEU A 561 -18.68 -12.78 -7.13
C LEU A 561 -19.26 -11.42 -7.50
N LEU A 562 -20.22 -11.43 -8.42
CA LEU A 562 -20.86 -10.26 -9.01
C LEU A 562 -22.38 -10.47 -9.08
N LYS A 563 -23.14 -9.37 -9.09
CA LYS A 563 -24.55 -9.40 -9.52
C LYS A 563 -24.59 -9.18 -11.05
N PRO A 564 -25.48 -9.85 -11.81
CA PRO A 564 -25.50 -9.76 -13.27
C PRO A 564 -26.19 -8.50 -13.82
N ASN A 565 -26.79 -7.68 -12.96
CA ASN A 565 -27.51 -6.46 -13.32
C ASN A 565 -26.80 -5.17 -12.84
N ASN A 566 -25.48 -5.21 -12.62
CA ASN A 566 -24.73 -4.01 -12.27
C ASN A 566 -24.46 -3.20 -13.55
N SER A 567 -25.08 -2.04 -13.67
CA SER A 567 -25.01 -1.18 -14.87
C SER A 567 -23.81 -0.21 -14.88
N ARG A 568 -23.00 -0.19 -13.83
CA ARG A 568 -21.81 0.68 -13.69
C ARG A 568 -20.72 -0.07 -12.93
N HIS A 569 -19.47 0.00 -13.41
CA HIS A 569 -18.34 -0.32 -12.55
C HIS A 569 -18.23 0.75 -11.49
N THR A 570 -18.29 0.37 -10.22
CA THR A 570 -17.77 1.22 -9.16
C THR A 570 -16.26 1.37 -9.41
N VAL A 571 -15.76 2.61 -9.51
CA VAL A 571 -14.31 2.96 -9.57
C VAL A 571 -13.50 2.15 -8.56
N PHE A 572 -14.16 1.87 -7.45
CA PHE A 572 -13.74 1.04 -6.35
C PHE A 572 -13.44 -0.43 -6.71
N PHE A 573 -14.29 -1.12 -7.47
CA PHE A 573 -14.06 -2.52 -7.90
C PHE A 573 -12.83 -2.65 -8.79
N ARG A 574 -12.57 -1.68 -9.67
CA ARG A 574 -11.37 -1.65 -10.51
C ARG A 574 -10.10 -1.45 -9.70
N SER A 575 -10.09 -0.49 -8.77
CA SER A 575 -8.95 -0.27 -7.84
C SER A 575 -8.62 -1.53 -7.04
N CYS A 576 -9.65 -2.19 -6.52
CA CYS A 576 -9.56 -3.44 -5.78
C CYS A 576 -8.97 -4.60 -6.62
N PHE A 577 -9.42 -4.73 -7.87
CA PHE A 577 -8.93 -5.74 -8.79
C PHE A 577 -7.46 -5.48 -9.19
N THR A 578 -7.11 -4.22 -9.46
CA THR A 578 -5.74 -3.81 -9.81
C THR A 578 -4.75 -4.08 -8.69
N GLN A 579 -5.05 -3.67 -7.46
CA GLN A 579 -4.19 -3.93 -6.29
C GLN A 579 -3.94 -5.43 -6.07
N LEU A 580 -4.91 -6.29 -6.43
CA LEU A 580 -4.81 -7.73 -6.28
C LEU A 580 -3.93 -8.38 -7.36
N ILE A 581 -4.01 -7.88 -8.60
CA ILE A 581 -3.14 -8.29 -9.72
C ILE A 581 -1.70 -7.80 -9.48
N ASP A 582 -1.53 -6.54 -9.06
CA ASP A 582 -0.22 -5.92 -8.80
C ASP A 582 0.63 -6.73 -7.82
N MET A 583 -0.02 -7.40 -6.87
CA MET A 583 0.66 -8.17 -5.84
C MET A 583 0.80 -9.66 -6.12
N LEU A 584 -0.18 -10.29 -6.79
CA LEU A 584 -0.12 -11.72 -7.09
C LEU A 584 0.62 -12.02 -8.41
N GLY A 585 0.92 -10.98 -9.18
CA GLY A 585 1.57 -11.05 -10.48
C GLY A 585 0.61 -11.49 -11.60
N GLU A 586 0.99 -11.21 -12.85
CA GLU A 586 0.13 -11.43 -14.03
C GLU A 586 -0.36 -12.88 -14.19
N ASN A 587 0.39 -13.86 -13.65
CA ASN A 587 0.06 -15.29 -13.71
C ASN A 587 -1.22 -15.67 -12.95
N ILE A 588 -1.80 -14.75 -12.17
CA ILE A 588 -3.07 -14.99 -11.46
C ILE A 588 -4.29 -14.89 -12.39
N CYS A 589 -4.18 -14.16 -13.51
CA CYS A 589 -5.31 -13.90 -14.41
C CYS A 589 -5.98 -15.20 -14.92
N ASP A 590 -5.17 -16.22 -15.23
CA ASP A 590 -5.65 -17.53 -15.69
C ASP A 590 -6.36 -18.34 -14.58
N ARG A 591 -6.31 -17.86 -13.33
CA ARG A 591 -6.90 -18.48 -12.15
C ARG A 591 -8.12 -17.71 -11.64
N ILE A 592 -8.53 -16.63 -12.33
CA ILE A 592 -9.70 -15.83 -11.95
C ILE A 592 -10.96 -16.43 -12.58
N ILE A 593 -12.00 -16.60 -11.76
CA ILE A 593 -13.30 -17.11 -12.15
C ILE A 593 -14.34 -16.07 -11.77
N PHE A 594 -15.13 -15.59 -12.74
CA PHE A 594 -16.25 -14.69 -12.46
C PHE A 594 -17.51 -15.50 -12.15
N CYS A 595 -18.10 -15.25 -10.99
CA CYS A 595 -19.26 -15.95 -10.46
C CYS A 595 -20.45 -15.00 -10.36
N PHE A 596 -21.57 -15.31 -11.02
CA PHE A 596 -22.76 -14.46 -10.99
C PHE A 596 -23.78 -14.97 -9.97
N THR A 597 -24.00 -14.16 -8.95
CA THR A 597 -24.98 -14.38 -7.86
C THR A 597 -26.29 -13.68 -8.20
N ASN A 598 -27.41 -14.09 -7.59
CA ASN A 598 -28.74 -13.52 -7.87
C ASN A 598 -29.14 -13.58 -9.36
N ALA A 599 -28.60 -14.53 -10.12
CA ALA A 599 -28.75 -14.55 -11.57
C ALA A 599 -30.12 -15.05 -12.08
N ARG A 600 -31.08 -15.31 -11.19
CA ARG A 600 -32.43 -15.72 -11.59
C ARG A 600 -33.11 -14.68 -12.49
N SER A 601 -32.94 -13.39 -12.20
CA SER A 601 -33.51 -12.30 -12.98
C SER A 601 -32.92 -12.18 -14.39
N THR A 602 -31.75 -12.75 -14.61
CA THR A 602 -31.05 -12.78 -15.90
C THR A 602 -31.01 -14.18 -16.49
N PHE A 603 -31.94 -15.07 -16.10
CA PHE A 603 -32.00 -16.46 -16.57
C PHE A 603 -30.68 -17.23 -16.41
N TYR A 604 -29.98 -16.99 -15.31
CA TYR A 604 -28.68 -17.55 -14.97
C TYR A 604 -27.55 -17.14 -15.92
N THR A 605 -27.72 -16.03 -16.64
CA THR A 605 -26.68 -15.44 -17.51
C THR A 605 -25.98 -14.26 -16.83
N PRO A 606 -24.78 -13.86 -17.30
CA PRO A 606 -24.03 -12.71 -16.78
C PRO A 606 -24.73 -11.34 -16.86
N GLY A 607 -25.82 -11.21 -17.62
CA GLY A 607 -26.56 -9.96 -17.80
C GLY A 607 -25.69 -8.78 -18.27
N ASP A 608 -26.05 -7.57 -17.84
CA ASP A 608 -25.37 -6.31 -18.17
C ASP A 608 -23.94 -6.23 -17.60
N THR A 609 -23.65 -7.00 -16.55
CA THR A 609 -22.31 -7.08 -15.96
C THR A 609 -21.33 -7.86 -16.86
N GLY A 610 -21.83 -8.77 -17.71
CA GLY A 610 -20.98 -9.58 -18.59
C GLY A 610 -20.13 -8.77 -19.58
N PRO A 611 -20.73 -7.89 -20.41
CA PRO A 611 -20.01 -7.00 -21.32
C PRO A 611 -18.97 -6.11 -20.62
N LEU A 612 -19.28 -5.66 -19.40
CA LEU A 612 -18.40 -4.82 -18.59
C LEU A 612 -17.09 -5.53 -18.18
N LEU A 613 -17.08 -6.87 -18.07
CA LEU A 613 -15.87 -7.64 -17.80
C LEU A 613 -15.01 -7.92 -19.04
N LYS A 614 -15.53 -7.66 -20.23
CA LYS A 614 -14.82 -7.84 -21.51
C LYS A 614 -14.11 -6.57 -21.98
N ALA A 615 -14.54 -5.41 -21.49
CA ALA A 615 -13.97 -4.09 -21.77
C ALA A 615 -12.81 -3.80 -20.81
#